data_AF-A0A971P2T6-F1
#
_entry.id   AF-A0A971P2T6-F1
#
_cell.length_a   1.000
_cell.length_b   1.000
_cell.length_c   1.000
_cell.angle_alpha   90.00
_cell.angle_beta   90.00
_cell.angle_gamma   90.00
#
_symmetry.space_group_name_H-M   'P 1'
#
loop_
_entity.id
_entity.type
_entity.pdbx_description
1 polymer ?
#
loop_
_entity_poly.entity_id
_entity_poly.type
_entity_poly.pdbx_seq_one_letter_code
_entity_poly.pdbx_strand_id
1 'polypeptide(L)'
;MPEQKITDQRRSDRFLTFTRSVEIRNRKPDQAVSVFVDEIIPRYVNWKIDKNSLPFEKKDAYTCRFKVDVAADSTVTLVYTMTQTW
;
A
#
# COMPACT_ATOMS: atom_id res chain seq x y z
N MET A 1 3.94 -9.44 11.46
CA MET A 1 3.60 -9.40 10.02
C MET A 1 2.54 -8.33 9.85
N PRO A 2 2.67 -7.39 8.91
CA PRO A 2 1.60 -6.42 8.64
C PRO A 2 0.39 -7.16 8.08
N GLU A 3 -0.79 -6.92 8.65
CA GLU A 3 -2.03 -7.56 8.18
C GLU A 3 -2.58 -6.76 7.00
N GLN A 4 -2.69 -7.41 5.84
CA GLN A 4 -3.22 -6.79 4.62
C GLN A 4 -4.67 -7.23 4.44
N LYS A 5 -5.58 -6.26 4.41
CA LYS A 5 -7.01 -6.48 4.14
C LYS A 5 -7.37 -5.84 2.80
N ILE A 6 -7.88 -6.65 1.86
CA ILE A 6 -8.48 -6.14 0.63
C ILE A 6 -9.89 -5.67 0.98
N THR A 7 -10.15 -4.37 0.84
CA THR A 7 -11.42 -3.75 1.25
C THR A 7 -12.44 -3.74 0.11
N ASP A 8 -11.99 -3.48 -1.11
CA ASP A 8 -12.85 -3.38 -2.29
C ASP A 8 -12.09 -3.86 -3.53
N GLN A 9 -12.77 -4.56 -4.44
CA GLN A 9 -12.17 -5.06 -5.67
C GLN A 9 -13.19 -5.06 -6.81
N ARG A 10 -12.89 -4.27 -7.85
CA ARG A 10 -13.62 -4.25 -9.11
C ARG A 10 -12.73 -4.79 -10.22
N ARG A 11 -13.14 -5.90 -10.83
CA ARG A 11 -12.44 -6.53 -11.95
C ARG A 11 -13.27 -6.48 -13.22
N SER A 12 -12.59 -6.27 -14.35
CA SER A 12 -13.10 -6.42 -15.71
C SER A 12 -12.10 -7.21 -16.54
N ASP A 13 -12.41 -7.41 -17.83
CA ASP A 13 -11.56 -8.12 -18.78
C ASP A 13 -10.23 -7.38 -19.05
N ARG A 14 -10.25 -6.04 -18.97
CA ARG A 14 -9.12 -5.15 -19.31
C ARG A 14 -8.56 -4.35 -18.13
N PHE A 15 -9.18 -4.44 -16.95
CA PHE A 15 -8.73 -3.70 -15.78
C PHE A 15 -9.08 -4.37 -14.45
N LEU A 16 -8.30 -4.05 -13.44
CA LEU A 16 -8.52 -4.40 -12.04
C LEU A 16 -8.31 -3.15 -11.20
N THR A 17 -9.36 -2.67 -10.55
CA THR A 17 -9.25 -1.66 -9.50
C THR A 17 -9.44 -2.35 -8.16
N PHE A 18 -8.51 -2.13 -7.22
CA PHE A 18 -8.65 -2.64 -5.87
C PHE A 18 -8.23 -1.61 -4.83
N THR A 19 -8.88 -1.68 -3.68
CA THR A 19 -8.53 -0.91 -2.49
C THR A 19 -7.96 -1.86 -1.45
N ARG A 20 -6.72 -1.60 -1.03
CA ARG A 20 -6.05 -2.33 0.04
C ARG A 20 -5.90 -1.44 1.27
N SER A 21 -6.11 -2.06 2.43
CA SER A 21 -5.88 -1.49 3.74
C SER A 21 -4.81 -2.33 4.44
N VAL A 22 -3.71 -1.71 4.82
CA VAL A 22 -2.59 -2.35 5.53
C VAL A 22 -2.50 -1.71 6.90
N GLU A 23 -2.77 -2.49 7.94
CA GLU A 23 -2.63 -2.03 9.32
C GLU A 23 -1.21 -2.31 9.82
N ILE A 24 -0.52 -1.25 10.25
CA ILE A 24 0.85 -1.31 10.74
C ILE A 24 0.83 -0.85 12.19
N ARG A 25 1.08 -1.80 13.09
CA ARG A 25 1.12 -1.54 14.52
C ARG A 25 2.55 -1.59 15.03
N ASN A 26 2.99 -0.49 15.62
CA ASN A 26 4.24 -0.44 16.37
C ASN A 26 3.96 -0.81 17.83
N ARG A 27 4.58 -1.90 18.31
CA ARG A 27 4.49 -2.33 19.73
C ARG A 27 5.71 -1.90 20.54
N LYS A 28 6.59 -1.06 19.98
CA LYS A 28 7.73 -0.51 20.71
C LYS A 28 7.25 0.70 21.54
N PRO A 29 7.46 0.70 22.86
CA PRO A 29 6.94 1.74 23.75
C PRO A 29 7.65 3.09 23.60
N ASP A 30 8.92 3.10 23.19
CA ASP A 30 9.76 4.31 23.21
C ASP A 30 10.43 4.64 21.87
N GLN A 31 10.11 3.91 20.80
CA GLN A 31 10.77 4.08 19.50
C GLN A 31 9.78 4.22 18.36
N ALA A 32 9.84 5.35 17.65
CA ALA A 32 9.18 5.50 16.37
C ALA A 32 9.89 4.67 15.30
N VAL A 33 9.12 4.01 14.44
CA VAL A 33 9.64 3.16 13.37
C VAL A 33 9.15 3.66 12.02
N SER A 34 10.07 3.83 11.08
CA SER A 34 9.73 4.07 9.67
C SER A 34 9.61 2.73 8.97
N VAL A 35 8.40 2.34 8.61
CA VAL A 35 8.11 1.11 7.87
C VAL A 35 7.98 1.45 6.40
N PHE A 36 8.69 0.71 5.56
CA PHE A 36 8.51 0.77 4.11
C PHE A 36 7.63 -0.39 3.67
N VAL A 37 6.49 -0.06 3.08
CA VAL A 37 5.60 -1.05 2.46
C VAL A 37 5.86 -1.03 0.96
N ASP A 38 6.50 -2.08 0.46
CA ASP A 38 6.74 -2.28 -0.95
C ASP A 38 5.61 -3.10 -1.56
N GLU A 39 4.86 -2.49 -2.46
CA GLU A 39 3.86 -3.16 -3.28
C GLU A 39 4.51 -3.62 -4.59
N ILE A 40 4.54 -4.93 -4.80
CA ILE A 40 5.05 -5.55 -6.03
C ILE A 40 3.90 -5.77 -7.01
N ILE A 41 4.06 -5.22 -8.21
CA ILE A 41 3.07 -5.16 -9.25
C ILE A 41 3.45 -6.17 -10.33
N PRO A 42 2.47 -6.92 -10.90
CA PRO A 42 2.74 -7.86 -11.98
C PRO A 42 3.43 -7.20 -13.17
N ARG A 43 4.24 -7.97 -13.91
CA ARG A 43 4.81 -7.50 -15.17
C ARG A 43 3.73 -7.34 -16.24
N TYR A 44 3.98 -6.49 -17.22
CA TYR A 44 3.13 -6.24 -18.39
C TYR A 44 1.74 -5.67 -18.08
N VAL A 45 1.54 -5.11 -16.88
CA VAL A 45 0.35 -4.31 -16.57
C VAL A 45 0.74 -2.85 -16.43
N ASN A 46 -0.09 -1.95 -16.95
CA ASN A 46 -0.02 -0.55 -16.59
C ASN A 46 -0.71 -0.39 -15.23
N TRP A 47 -0.19 0.49 -14.38
CA TRP A 47 -0.77 0.73 -13.07
C TRP A 47 -0.77 2.22 -12.74
N LYS A 48 -1.76 2.60 -11.94
CA LYS A 48 -1.87 3.94 -11.36
C LYS A 48 -2.44 3.84 -9.95
N ILE A 49 -1.98 4.73 -9.07
CA ILE A 49 -2.59 4.92 -7.76
C ILE A 49 -3.63 6.02 -7.90
N ASP A 50 -4.91 5.65 -7.78
CA ASP A 50 -6.02 6.58 -7.89
C ASP A 50 -6.24 7.35 -6.58
N LYS A 51 -6.02 6.69 -5.44
CA LYS A 51 -6.15 7.26 -4.10
C LYS A 51 -5.10 6.67 -3.18
N ASN A 52 -4.56 7.48 -2.29
CA ASN A 52 -3.67 7.05 -1.21
C ASN A 52 -3.92 7.90 0.03
N SER A 53 -3.80 7.27 1.21
CA SER A 53 -3.84 7.99 2.49
C SER A 53 -2.46 8.47 2.93
N LEU A 54 -1.39 7.92 2.37
CA LEU A 54 0.00 8.20 2.76
C LEU A 54 0.87 8.40 1.52
N PRO A 55 1.95 9.19 1.65
CA PRO A 55 2.88 9.44 0.55
C PRO A 55 3.48 8.13 0.04
N PHE A 56 3.55 8.03 -1.28
CA PHE A 56 4.16 6.92 -1.98
C PHE A 56 5.22 7.42 -2.95
N GLU A 57 6.21 6.58 -3.17
CA GLU A 57 7.28 6.78 -4.14
C GLU A 57 7.23 5.65 -5.16
N LYS A 58 7.18 6.03 -6.44
CA LYS A 58 7.34 5.08 -7.54
C LYS A 58 8.83 4.79 -7.68
N LYS A 59 9.26 3.63 -7.18
CA LYS A 59 10.67 3.20 -7.28
C LYS A 59 11.02 2.74 -8.69
N ASP A 60 10.14 1.98 -9.31
CA ASP A 60 10.35 1.44 -10.65
C ASP A 60 8.99 1.14 -11.32
N ALA A 61 9.03 0.47 -12.48
CA ALA A 61 7.83 0.14 -13.23
C ALA A 61 6.96 -0.93 -12.55
N TYR A 62 7.47 -1.66 -11.56
CA TYR A 62 6.80 -2.78 -10.91
C TYR A 62 6.75 -2.64 -9.39
N THR A 63 7.39 -1.62 -8.82
CA THR A 63 7.45 -1.43 -7.36
C THR A 63 6.97 -0.04 -6.98
N CYS A 64 6.00 0.00 -6.09
CA CYS A 64 5.56 1.21 -5.40
C CYS A 64 5.91 1.09 -3.92
N ARG A 65 6.63 2.08 -3.37
CA ARG A 65 7.01 2.11 -1.96
C ARG A 65 6.19 3.15 -1.21
N PHE A 66 5.53 2.73 -0.15
CA PHE A 66 4.88 3.63 0.80
C PHE A 66 5.78 3.80 2.01
N LYS A 67 6.08 5.05 2.37
CA LYS A 67 6.78 5.36 3.62
C LYS A 67 5.73 5.60 4.70
N VAL A 68 5.76 4.77 5.74
CA VAL A 68 4.83 4.87 6.87
C VAL A 68 5.63 5.11 8.14
N ASP A 69 5.57 6.33 8.65
CA ASP A 69 6.17 6.67 9.94
C ASP A 69 5.17 6.37 11.06
N VAL A 70 5.49 5.37 11.89
CA VAL A 70 4.63 4.92 13.00
C VAL A 70 5.27 5.34 14.31
N ALA A 71 4.59 6.21 15.06
CA ALA A 71 5.03 6.62 16.38
C ALA A 71 5.09 5.43 17.36
N ALA A 72 5.73 5.65 18.52
CA ALA A 72 5.79 4.64 19.57
C ALA A 72 4.38 4.25 20.04
N ASP A 73 4.19 2.96 20.31
CA ASP A 73 2.91 2.33 20.70
C ASP A 73 1.68 2.71 19.86
N SER A 74 1.88 3.11 18.61
CA SER A 74 0.81 3.59 17.73
C SER A 74 0.48 2.62 16.60
N THR A 75 -0.74 2.74 16.08
CA THR A 75 -1.21 2.03 14.89
C THR A 75 -1.46 3.02 13.78
N VAL A 76 -0.94 2.73 12.59
CA VAL A 76 -1.20 3.50 11.38
C VAL A 76 -1.80 2.58 10.33
N THR A 77 -2.88 3.04 9.71
CA THR A 77 -3.56 2.31 8.63
C THR A 77 -3.23 2.97 7.30
N LEU A 78 -2.51 2.26 6.44
CA LEU A 78 -2.26 2.64 5.06
C LEU A 78 -3.44 2.15 4.21
N VAL A 79 -4.19 3.07 3.61
CA VAL A 79 -5.23 2.74 2.62
C VAL A 79 -4.85 3.31 1.27
N TYR A 80 -4.86 2.48 0.23
CA TYR A 80 -4.64 2.93 -1.14
C TYR A 80 -5.51 2.17 -2.14
N THR A 81 -5.89 2.88 -3.20
CA THR A 81 -6.62 2.35 -4.35
C THR A 81 -5.69 2.36 -5.55
N MET A 82 -5.50 1.17 -6.14
CA MET A 82 -4.70 1.00 -7.35
C MET A 82 -5.56 0.44 -8.48
N THR A 83 -5.44 1.04 -9.66
CA THR A 83 -5.99 0.49 -10.90
C THR A 83 -4.86 -0.08 -11.75
N GLN A 84 -4.99 -1.33 -12.13
CA GLN A 84 -4.15 -2.04 -13.07
C GLN A 84 -4.93 -2.23 -14.38
N THR A 85 -4.27 -2.05 -15.53
CA THR A 85 -4.82 -2.32 -16.85
C THR A 85 -3.85 -3.18 -17.65
N TRP A 86 -4.38 -4.12 -18.42
CA TRP A 86 -3.62 -5.02 -19.28
C TRP A 86 -4.32 -5.19 -20.63
#